data_AF-W0DRA0-F1
#
_entry.id   AF-W0DRA0-F1
#
_cell.length_a   1.000
_cell.length_b   1.000
_cell.length_c   1.000
_cell.angle_alpha   90.00
_cell.angle_beta   90.00
_cell.angle_gamma   90.00
#
_symmetry.space_group_name_H-M   'P 1'
#
loop_
_entity.id
_entity.type
_entity.pdbx_description
1 polymer ?
#
loop_
_entity_poly.entity_id
_entity_poly.type
_entity_poly.pdbx_seq_one_letter_code
_entity_poly.pdbx_strand_id
1 'polypeptide(L)'
;MTLTPMMKILLTYMVLLSLAMSSYFTGIVYFANLAGFIGAMGIMYLFFKDRPDDWEEDSTEAIADKKWRKMWYFVLGFGVFISLIFGSLWNHQFGGMV
;
A
#
# COMPACT_ATOMS: atom_id res chain seq x y z
N MET A 1 -9.88 -22.15 -1.48
CA MET A 1 -9.15 -21.78 -0.25
C MET A 1 -9.36 -20.29 -0.01
N THR A 2 -9.93 -19.88 1.13
CA THR A 2 -10.16 -18.46 1.45
C THR A 2 -8.95 -17.92 2.22
N LEU A 3 -8.35 -16.83 1.73
CA LEU A 3 -7.22 -16.18 2.41
C LEU A 3 -7.69 -15.49 3.69
N THR A 4 -6.96 -15.69 4.79
CA THR A 4 -7.21 -14.95 6.05
C THR A 4 -6.86 -13.47 5.89
N PRO A 5 -7.38 -12.55 6.73
CA PRO A 5 -7.05 -11.13 6.66
C PRO A 5 -5.54 -10.86 6.72
N MET A 6 -4.84 -11.57 7.62
CA MET A 6 -3.39 -11.47 7.77
C MET A 6 -2.65 -11.89 6.48
N MET A 7 -3.08 -13.00 5.86
CA MET A 7 -2.47 -13.49 4.61
C MET A 7 -2.65 -12.49 3.47
N LYS A 8 -3.79 -11.80 3.39
CA LYS A 8 -4.03 -10.76 2.38
C LYS A 8 -3.05 -9.59 2.54
N ILE A 9 -2.88 -9.11 3.78
CA ILE A 9 -1.94 -8.01 4.08
C ILE A 9 -0.51 -8.42 3.75
N LEU A 10 -0.10 -9.63 4.17
CA LEU A 10 1.23 -10.16 3.88
C LEU A 10 1.48 -10.28 2.37
N LEU A 11 0.50 -10.81 1.63
CA LEU A 11 0.59 -10.93 0.18
C LEU A 11 0.70 -9.56 -0.48
N THR A 12 -0.10 -8.59 -0.09
CA THR A 12 0.00 -7.21 -0.61
C THR A 12 1.37 -6.61 -0.31
N TYR A 13 1.88 -6.78 0.92
CA TYR A 13 3.21 -6.32 1.28
C TYR A 13 4.30 -6.98 0.42
N MET A 14 4.22 -8.30 0.20
CA MET A 14 5.16 -9.01 -0.67
C MET A 14 5.12 -8.49 -2.10
N VAL A 15 3.93 -8.24 -2.65
CA VAL A 15 3.78 -7.66 -4.00
C VAL A 15 4.43 -6.28 -4.08
N LEU A 16 4.14 -5.39 -3.13
CA LEU A 16 4.72 -4.05 -3.09
C LEU A 16 6.24 -4.10 -2.96
N LEU A 17 6.75 -4.97 -2.10
CA LEU A 17 8.18 -5.18 -1.90
C LEU A 17 8.84 -5.74 -3.16
N SER A 18 8.25 -6.75 -3.81
CA SER A 18 8.77 -7.32 -5.05
C SER A 18 8.83 -6.27 -6.15
N LEU A 19 7.79 -5.46 -6.32
CA LEU A 19 7.78 -4.37 -7.30
C LEU A 19 8.90 -3.35 -7.02
N ALA A 20 9.06 -2.95 -5.76
CA ALA A 20 10.12 -2.03 -5.34
C ALA A 20 11.52 -2.59 -5.61
N MET A 21 11.76 -3.85 -5.23
CA MET A 21 13.04 -4.52 -5.43
C MET A 21 13.32 -4.73 -6.92
N SER A 22 12.31 -5.12 -7.71
CA SER A 22 12.42 -5.20 -9.16
C SER A 22 12.78 -3.85 -9.77
N SER A 23 12.15 -2.76 -9.32
CA SER A 23 12.51 -1.40 -9.73
C SER A 23 13.98 -1.09 -9.44
N TYR A 24 14.46 -1.40 -8.24
CA TYR A 24 15.83 -1.17 -7.82
C TYR A 24 16.84 -1.94 -8.67
N PHE A 25 16.62 -3.25 -8.87
CA PHE A 25 17.57 -4.11 -9.58
C PHE A 25 17.57 -3.90 -11.10
N THR A 26 16.43 -3.59 -11.69
CA THR A 26 16.31 -3.41 -13.15
C THR A 26 16.50 -1.96 -13.59
N GLY A 27 16.42 -1.01 -12.66
CA GLY A 27 16.37 0.42 -12.98
C GLY A 27 15.07 0.87 -13.65
N ILE A 28 14.06 0.00 -13.73
CA ILE A 28 12.77 0.31 -14.36
C ILE A 28 11.84 0.95 -13.31
N VAL A 29 11.75 2.28 -13.33
CA VAL A 29 10.99 3.09 -12.36
C VAL A 29 9.49 2.79 -12.37
N TYR A 30 8.95 2.30 -13.49
CA TYR A 30 7.54 1.97 -13.61
C TYR A 30 7.06 0.95 -12.57
N PHE A 31 7.93 0.05 -12.09
CA PHE A 31 7.57 -0.88 -11.02
C PHE A 31 7.35 -0.16 -9.69
N ALA A 32 8.18 0.82 -9.33
CA ALA A 32 7.96 1.63 -8.15
C ALA A 32 6.70 2.50 -8.26
N ASN A 33 6.42 3.06 -9.45
CA ASN A 33 5.19 3.80 -9.71
C ASN A 33 3.94 2.91 -9.55
N LEU A 34 4.01 1.66 -10.02
CA LEU A 34 2.93 0.69 -9.84
C LEU A 34 2.71 0.37 -8.35
N ALA A 35 3.77 0.21 -7.57
CA ALA A 35 3.67 0.04 -6.12
C ALA A 35 3.01 1.26 -5.44
N GLY A 36 3.37 2.47 -5.86
CA GLY A 36 2.73 3.71 -5.41
C GLY A 36 1.25 3.80 -5.77
N PHE A 37 0.91 3.45 -7.01
CA PHE A 37 -0.47 3.43 -7.49
C PHE A 37 -1.33 2.45 -6.69
N ILE A 38 -0.85 1.22 -6.45
CA ILE A 38 -1.54 0.23 -5.62
C ILE A 38 -1.74 0.78 -4.20
N GLY A 39 -0.71 1.39 -3.62
CA GLY A 39 -0.78 2.04 -2.31
C GLY A 39 -1.85 3.12 -2.24
N ALA A 40 -1.83 4.07 -3.18
CA ALA A 40 -2.77 5.19 -3.23
C ALA A 40 -4.22 4.73 -3.47
N MET A 41 -4.45 3.85 -4.45
CA MET A 41 -5.77 3.30 -4.73
C MET A 41 -6.31 2.49 -3.54
N GLY A 42 -5.45 1.71 -2.88
CA GLY A 42 -5.84 0.97 -1.68
C GLY A 42 -6.19 1.88 -0.51
N ILE A 43 -5.44 2.98 -0.30
CA ILE A 43 -5.74 3.98 0.73
C ILE A 43 -7.09 4.62 0.44
N MET A 44 -7.34 5.04 -0.80
CA MET A 44 -8.64 5.60 -1.20
C MET A 44 -9.77 4.60 -0.95
N TYR A 45 -9.59 3.34 -1.38
CA TYR A 45 -10.56 2.29 -1.13
C TYR A 45 -10.85 2.11 0.37
N LEU A 46 -9.82 2.07 1.21
CA LEU A 46 -10.00 1.88 2.65
C LEU A 46 -10.60 3.10 3.35
N PHE A 47 -10.29 4.29 2.85
CA PHE A 47 -10.79 5.56 3.37
C PHE A 47 -12.28 5.71 3.11
N PHE A 48 -12.73 5.42 1.89
CA PHE A 48 -14.14 5.49 1.50
C PHE A 48 -14.95 4.23 1.83
N LYS A 49 -14.30 3.17 2.32
CA LYS A 49 -15.03 1.97 2.74
C LYS A 49 -15.84 2.29 3.99
N ASP A 50 -17.16 2.24 3.83
CA ASP A 50 -18.16 2.44 4.87
C ASP A 50 -17.85 1.63 6.14
N ARG A 51 -18.33 2.17 7.26
CA ARG A 51 -18.31 1.52 8.56
C ARG A 51 -19.76 1.24 8.93
N PRO A 52 -20.08 0.08 9.53
CA PRO A 52 -21.43 -0.16 10.03
C PRO A 52 -21.76 0.91 11.09
N ASP A 53 -22.85 1.66 10.86
CA ASP A 53 -23.28 2.75 11.73
C ASP A 53 -23.83 2.23 13.08
N ASP A 54 -24.16 0.94 13.14
CA ASP A 54 -24.74 0.23 14.28
C ASP A 54 -23.68 -0.32 15.25
N TRP A 55 -22.39 -0.19 14.93
CA TRP A 55 -21.32 -0.62 15.83
C TRP A 55 -21.12 0.37 16.98
N GLU A 56 -21.34 -0.08 18.21
CA GLU A 56 -20.85 0.64 19.39
C GLU A 56 -19.32 0.76 19.31
N GLU A 57 -18.79 1.94 19.68
CA GLU A 57 -17.38 2.29 19.47
C GLU A 57 -16.40 1.32 20.16
N ASP A 58 -16.83 0.73 21.29
CA ASP A 58 -16.06 -0.22 22.09
C ASP A 58 -16.47 -1.69 21.87
N SER A 59 -17.31 -1.97 20.87
CA SER A 59 -17.64 -3.35 20.50
C SER A 59 -16.39 -4.11 20.01
N THR A 60 -16.38 -5.43 20.21
CA THR A 60 -15.27 -6.29 19.79
C THR A 60 -15.03 -6.20 18.27
N GLU A 61 -16.10 -6.00 17.50
CA GLU A 61 -16.08 -5.89 16.04
C GLU A 61 -15.43 -4.57 15.59
N ALA A 62 -15.80 -3.44 16.20
CA ALA A 62 -15.21 -2.13 15.94
C ALA A 62 -13.70 -2.11 16.25
N ILE A 63 -13.29 -2.71 17.37
CA ILE A 63 -11.87 -2.82 17.76
C ILE A 63 -11.09 -3.65 16.73
N ALA A 64 -11.65 -4.78 16.29
CA ALA A 64 -11.03 -5.64 15.30
C ALA A 64 -10.87 -4.93 13.95
N ASP A 65 -11.91 -4.25 13.45
CA ASP A 65 -11.85 -3.49 12.20
C ASP A 65 -10.80 -2.36 12.28
N LYS A 66 -10.79 -1.59 13.37
CA LYS A 66 -9.80 -0.53 13.60
C LYS A 66 -8.37 -1.06 13.54
N LYS A 67 -8.11 -2.22 14.15
CA LYS A 67 -6.81 -2.90 14.10
C LYS A 67 -6.43 -3.26 12.67
N TRP A 68 -7.32 -3.91 11.92
CA TRP A 68 -7.03 -4.33 10.54
C TRP A 68 -6.84 -3.15 9.59
N ARG A 69 -7.67 -2.11 9.71
CA ARG A 69 -7.53 -0.87 8.92
C ARG A 69 -6.18 -0.20 9.17
N LYS A 70 -5.74 -0.12 10.43
CA LYS A 70 -4.42 0.43 10.76
C LYS A 70 -3.28 -0.34 10.07
N MET A 71 -3.36 -1.67 10.05
CA MET A 71 -2.36 -2.50 9.36
C MET A 71 -2.40 -2.30 7.84
N TRP A 72 -3.58 -2.18 7.25
CA TRP A 72 -3.73 -1.86 5.83
C TRP A 72 -3.16 -0.49 5.48
N TYR A 73 -3.45 0.56 6.27
CA TYR A 73 -2.86 1.88 6.05
C TYR A 73 -1.34 1.85 6.11
N PHE A 74 -0.74 1.06 7.01
CA PHE A 74 0.71 0.91 7.09
C PHE A 74 1.30 0.27 5.82
N VAL A 75 0.73 -0.86 5.37
CA VAL A 75 1.23 -1.58 4.19
C VAL A 75 1.00 -0.78 2.90
N LEU A 76 -0.14 -0.13 2.75
CA LEU A 76 -0.44 0.67 1.57
C LEU A 76 0.37 1.98 1.56
N GLY A 77 0.55 2.60 2.73
CA GLY A 77 1.40 3.76 2.91
C GLY A 77 2.87 3.46 2.57
N PHE A 78 3.35 2.25 2.89
CA PHE A 78 4.67 1.78 2.46
C PHE A 78 4.81 1.76 0.93
N GLY A 79 3.78 1.34 0.18
CA GLY A 79 3.77 1.39 -1.29
C GLY A 79 3.90 2.80 -1.84
N VAL A 80 3.14 3.75 -1.28
CA VAL A 80 3.25 5.18 -1.64
C VAL A 80 4.64 5.72 -1.31
N PHE A 81 5.13 5.44 -0.11
CA PHE A 81 6.44 5.88 0.36
C PHE A 81 7.58 5.39 -0.55
N ILE A 82 7.56 4.12 -0.93
CA ILE A 82 8.50 3.54 -1.90
C ILE A 82 8.46 4.29 -3.21
N SER A 83 7.26 4.51 -3.77
CA SER A 83 7.13 5.23 -5.04
C SER A 83 7.72 6.63 -4.99
N LEU A 84 7.63 7.32 -3.86
CA LEU A 84 8.25 8.65 -3.69
C LEU A 84 9.77 8.56 -3.60
N ILE A 85 10.31 7.57 -2.90
CA ILE A 85 11.77 7.35 -2.82
C ILE A 85 12.33 7.02 -4.20
N PHE A 86 11.80 6.00 -4.85
CA PHE A 86 12.28 5.56 -6.16
C PHE A 86 11.94 6.58 -7.26
N GLY A 87 10.83 7.30 -7.15
CA GLY A 87 10.53 8.42 -8.06
C GLY A 87 11.55 9.55 -7.95
N SER A 88 11.96 9.92 -6.72
CA SER A 88 12.96 10.98 -6.51
C SER A 88 14.37 10.57 -6.93
N LEU A 89 14.78 9.32 -6.63
CA LEU A 89 16.10 8.79 -7.01
C LEU A 89 16.29 8.68 -8.53
N TRP A 90 15.22 8.43 -9.30
CA TRP A 90 15.26 8.34 -10.76
C TRP A 90 14.68 9.57 -11.46
N ASN A 91 14.59 10.71 -10.78
CA ASN A 91 14.06 11.95 -11.37
C ASN A 91 14.83 12.39 -12.63
N HIS A 92 16.13 12.06 -12.73
CA HIS A 92 16.94 12.32 -13.92
C HIS A 92 16.39 11.65 -15.20
N GLN A 93 15.69 10.51 -15.08
CA GLN A 93 15.05 9.83 -16.22
C GLN A 93 13.75 10.50 -16.70
N PHE A 94 13.07 11.25 -15.82
CA PHE A 94 11.79 11.92 -16.15
C PHE A 94 11.93 13.41 -16.42
N GLY A 95 12.93 14.07 -15.82
CA GLY A 95 13.09 15.53 -15.87
C GLY A 95 14.13 16.06 -16.86
N GLY A 96 14.87 15.19 -17.56
CA GLY A 96 15.93 15.62 -18.49
C GLY A 96 17.05 16.43 -17.84
N MET A 97 17.14 16.42 -16.50
CA MET A 97 18.24 17.05 -15.78
C MET A 97 19.43 16.11 -15.79
N VAL A 98 20.48 16.53 -16.52
CA VAL A 98 21.81 15.91 -16.57
C VAL A 98 22.53 16.14 -15.25
#